data_AF-A0A7Y7IVI1-F1
#
_entry.id   AF-A0A7Y7IVI1-F1
#
_cell.length_a   1.000
_cell.length_b   1.000
_cell.length_c   1.000
_cell.angle_alpha   90.00
_cell.angle_beta   90.00
_cell.angle_gamma   90.00
#
_symmetry.space_group_name_H-M   'P 1'
#
loop_
_entity.id
_entity.type
_entity.pdbx_description
1 polymer ?
#
loop_
_entity_poly.entity_id
_entity_poly.type
_entity_poly.pdbx_seq_one_letter_code
_entity_poly.pdbx_strand_id
1 'polypeptide(L)'
;MEASIDTITAIPHERYALRHYASFAIVSFGALLSLAISGYAGGQENNLYHFPILARLYDEPQFADDPFVQTLRFYASGFWQMLAGRVRGEDVYALLFVLQIFSRLVLFAGMLAWAALLGIESRGRQLLFVTLIALSTILRGYSKAGDGGLLIDYFTHSELANGTMLLSLAWAARRRVAAAFAMNGVTFFINAFVAVWTAAPLAVILWVQWRRGMWAA
;
A
#
# COMPACT_ATOMS: atom_id res chain seq x y z
N MET A 1 -9.88 29.49 -48.02
CA MET A 1 -10.87 28.43 -47.80
C MET A 1 -10.12 27.26 -47.18
N GLU A 2 -10.49 26.94 -45.94
CA GLU A 2 -10.19 25.72 -45.18
C GLU A 2 -8.73 25.31 -44.95
N ALA A 3 -8.18 25.72 -43.79
CA ALA A 3 -7.15 24.96 -43.11
C ALA A 3 -7.83 23.88 -42.25
N SER A 4 -7.57 22.61 -42.58
CA SER A 4 -8.19 21.44 -41.95
C SER A 4 -7.75 21.28 -40.49
N ILE A 5 -8.74 21.31 -39.60
CA ILE A 5 -8.68 20.83 -38.23
C ILE A 5 -8.67 19.29 -38.26
N ASP A 6 -8.07 18.68 -37.24
CA ASP A 6 -8.07 17.24 -36.92
C ASP A 6 -6.98 16.35 -37.53
N THR A 7 -5.85 16.30 -36.83
CA THR A 7 -5.17 15.02 -36.64
C THR A 7 -4.74 14.89 -35.18
N ILE A 8 -5.72 14.76 -34.28
CA ILE A 8 -5.48 14.21 -32.95
C ILE A 8 -5.13 12.74 -33.15
N THR A 9 -3.84 12.43 -33.15
CA THR A 9 -3.34 11.06 -33.20
C THR A 9 -3.76 10.34 -31.93
N ALA A 10 -4.91 9.66 -31.97
CA ALA A 10 -5.33 8.74 -30.95
C ALA A 10 -4.21 7.70 -30.75
N ILE A 11 -3.59 7.71 -29.56
CA ILE A 11 -2.62 6.69 -29.19
C ILE A 11 -3.36 5.34 -29.20
N PRO A 12 -2.94 4.34 -29.99
CA PRO A 12 -3.64 3.07 -30.10
C PRO A 12 -3.82 2.41 -28.73
N HIS A 13 -5.01 1.86 -28.44
CA HIS A 13 -5.31 1.15 -27.19
C HIS A 13 -4.24 0.10 -26.81
N GLU A 14 -3.63 -0.54 -27.80
CA GLU A 14 -2.53 -1.49 -27.62
C GLU A 14 -1.29 -0.88 -26.93
N ARG A 15 -0.92 0.37 -27.27
CA ARG A 15 0.22 1.05 -26.63
C ARG A 15 -0.07 1.39 -25.17
N TYR A 16 -1.34 1.69 -24.84
CA TYR A 16 -1.76 1.86 -23.45
C TYR A 16 -1.66 0.54 -22.70
N ALA A 17 -2.20 -0.55 -23.24
CA ALA A 17 -2.16 -1.86 -22.57
C ALA A 17 -0.70 -2.31 -22.30
N LEU A 18 0.18 -2.23 -23.31
CA LEU A 18 1.61 -2.56 -23.19
C LEU A 18 2.34 -1.72 -22.13
N ARG A 19 1.94 -0.46 -21.93
CA ARG A 19 2.49 0.39 -20.86
C ARG A 19 2.07 -0.12 -19.48
N HIS A 20 0.80 -0.46 -19.30
CA HIS A 20 0.30 -0.98 -18.01
C HIS A 20 0.89 -2.35 -17.68
N TYR A 21 1.01 -3.25 -18.66
CA TYR A 21 1.66 -4.56 -18.47
C TYR A 21 3.13 -4.40 -18.08
N ALA A 22 3.87 -3.50 -18.71
CA ALA A 22 5.26 -3.24 -18.36
C ALA A 22 5.39 -2.68 -16.93
N SER A 23 4.54 -1.73 -16.54
CA SER A 23 4.54 -1.22 -15.17
C SER A 23 4.18 -2.30 -14.15
N PHE A 24 3.18 -3.13 -14.45
CA PHE A 24 2.82 -4.27 -13.59
C PHE A 24 3.97 -5.27 -13.44
N ALA A 25 4.68 -5.57 -14.53
CA ALA A 25 5.84 -6.46 -14.50
C ALA A 25 6.98 -5.88 -13.64
N ILE A 26 7.26 -4.57 -13.74
CA ILE A 26 8.27 -3.89 -12.93
C ILE A 26 7.88 -3.88 -11.44
N VAL A 27 6.62 -3.60 -11.13
CA VAL A 27 6.09 -3.67 -9.75
C VAL A 27 6.22 -5.09 -9.19
N SER A 28 5.81 -6.08 -9.98
CA SER A 28 5.89 -7.49 -9.59
C SER A 28 7.34 -7.93 -9.36
N PHE A 29 8.25 -7.51 -10.24
CA PHE A 29 9.67 -7.75 -10.07
C PHE A 29 10.20 -7.14 -8.76
N GLY A 30 9.91 -5.86 -8.48
CA GLY A 30 10.33 -5.21 -7.23
C GLY A 30 9.77 -5.92 -6.00
N ALA A 31 8.49 -6.30 -6.03
CA ALA A 31 7.83 -7.03 -4.96
C ALA A 31 8.50 -8.39 -4.71
N LEU A 32 8.66 -9.22 -5.74
CA LEU A 32 9.27 -10.54 -5.64
C LEU A 32 10.75 -10.46 -5.23
N LEU A 33 11.50 -9.52 -5.78
CA LEU A 33 12.90 -9.31 -5.39
C LEU A 33 13.00 -8.94 -3.91
N SER A 34 12.16 -8.01 -3.43
CA SER A 34 12.18 -7.62 -2.03
C SER A 34 11.80 -8.78 -1.09
N LEU A 35 10.88 -9.66 -1.50
CA LEU A 35 10.53 -10.87 -0.76
C LEU A 35 11.64 -11.91 -0.77
N ALA A 36 12.33 -12.09 -1.89
CA ALA A 36 13.49 -12.98 -1.97
C ALA A 36 14.62 -12.50 -1.04
N ILE A 37 14.72 -11.19 -0.82
CA ILE A 37 15.72 -10.58 0.07
C ILE A 37 15.28 -10.66 1.54
N SER A 38 14.03 -10.31 1.86
CA SER A 38 13.54 -10.32 3.25
C SER A 38 13.23 -11.73 3.75
N GLY A 39 12.91 -12.65 2.84
CA GLY A 39 12.26 -13.91 3.19
C GLY A 39 10.80 -13.71 3.62
N TYR A 40 10.20 -14.81 4.08
CA TYR A 40 8.92 -14.83 4.76
C TYR A 40 8.99 -15.70 6.02
N ALA A 41 8.63 -15.11 7.15
CA ALA A 41 8.58 -15.74 8.46
C ALA A 41 7.22 -15.43 9.10
N GLY A 42 6.17 -16.09 8.60
CA GLY A 42 4.82 -15.97 9.16
C GLY A 42 4.72 -16.49 10.59
N GLY A 43 3.88 -15.86 11.41
CA GLY A 43 3.61 -16.30 12.78
C GLY A 43 4.50 -15.71 13.87
N GLN A 44 5.32 -14.72 13.53
CA GLN A 44 6.09 -13.95 14.51
C GLN A 44 5.45 -12.58 14.83
N GLU A 45 5.84 -12.01 15.97
CA GLU A 45 5.51 -10.64 16.37
C GLU A 45 4.01 -10.34 16.24
N ASN A 46 3.62 -9.35 15.44
CA ASN A 46 2.22 -8.95 15.28
C ASN A 46 1.32 -10.05 14.73
N ASN A 47 1.86 -11.07 14.05
CA ASN A 47 1.05 -12.20 13.58
C ASN A 47 0.44 -12.98 14.75
N LEU A 48 1.07 -12.97 15.93
CA LEU A 48 0.54 -13.56 17.15
C LEU A 48 -0.73 -12.85 17.63
N TYR A 49 -0.89 -11.56 17.34
CA TYR A 49 -2.11 -10.79 17.67
C TYR A 49 -3.17 -10.88 16.57
N HIS A 50 -2.76 -10.99 15.30
CA HIS A 50 -3.69 -11.11 14.19
C HIS A 50 -4.31 -12.51 14.10
N PHE A 51 -3.58 -13.56 14.50
CA PHE A 51 -4.09 -14.93 14.46
C PHE A 51 -5.38 -15.12 15.27
N PRO A 52 -5.47 -14.67 16.54
CA PRO A 52 -6.71 -14.76 17.31
C PRO A 52 -7.90 -14.04 16.67
N ILE A 53 -7.66 -12.92 15.97
CA ILE A 53 -8.70 -12.20 15.23
C ILE A 53 -9.17 -13.02 14.03
N LEU A 54 -8.22 -13.49 13.21
CA LEU A 54 -8.49 -14.24 11.99
C LEU A 54 -9.19 -15.57 12.27
N ALA A 55 -8.77 -16.27 13.32
CA ALA A 55 -9.37 -17.52 13.75
C ALA A 55 -10.63 -17.34 14.63
N ARG A 56 -11.01 -16.09 14.96
CA ARG A 56 -12.12 -15.76 15.87
C ARG A 56 -12.03 -16.49 17.22
N LEU A 57 -10.84 -16.57 17.79
CA LEU A 57 -10.63 -17.28 19.06
C LEU A 57 -11.46 -16.71 20.21
N TYR A 58 -11.87 -15.44 20.13
CA TYR A 58 -12.78 -14.83 21.10
C TYR A 58 -14.18 -15.47 21.14
N ASP A 59 -14.57 -16.26 20.15
CA ASP A 59 -15.83 -17.00 20.14
C ASP A 59 -15.69 -18.42 20.73
N GLU A 60 -14.47 -18.90 20.96
CA GLU A 60 -14.22 -20.26 21.44
C GLU A 60 -14.34 -20.34 22.98
N PRO A 61 -15.03 -21.36 23.53
CA PRO A 61 -15.28 -21.46 24.98
C PRO A 61 -14.03 -21.40 25.85
N GLN A 62 -12.91 -21.94 25.36
CA GLN A 62 -11.63 -21.96 26.08
C GLN A 62 -10.99 -20.58 26.26
N PHE A 63 -11.43 -19.56 25.52
CA PHE A 63 -10.98 -18.17 25.64
C PHE A 63 -12.06 -17.25 26.20
N ALA A 64 -13.15 -17.79 26.75
CA ALA A 64 -14.25 -17.00 27.30
C ALA A 64 -13.77 -16.08 28.46
N ASP A 65 -12.84 -16.58 29.28
CA ASP A 65 -12.30 -15.88 30.45
C ASP A 65 -10.95 -15.18 30.18
N ASP A 66 -10.46 -15.17 28.93
CA ASP A 66 -9.23 -14.45 28.55
C ASP A 66 -9.57 -13.00 28.16
N PRO A 67 -9.32 -12.00 29.04
CA PRO A 67 -9.72 -10.63 28.76
C PRO A 67 -8.98 -10.04 27.55
N PHE A 68 -7.75 -10.47 27.29
CA PHE A 68 -7.00 -9.98 26.14
C PHE A 68 -7.64 -10.48 24.84
N VAL A 69 -7.88 -11.79 24.72
CA VAL A 69 -8.52 -12.36 23.52
C VAL A 69 -9.91 -11.77 23.31
N GLN A 70 -10.69 -11.59 24.37
CA GLN A 70 -12.03 -10.98 24.28
C GLN A 70 -12.02 -9.54 23.74
N THR A 71 -10.95 -8.77 23.95
CA THR A 71 -10.87 -7.41 23.38
C THR A 71 -10.64 -7.40 21.87
N LEU A 72 -10.09 -8.47 21.29
CA LEU A 72 -9.70 -8.52 19.88
C LEU A 72 -10.90 -8.49 18.91
N ARG A 73 -12.10 -8.82 19.38
CA ARG A 73 -13.36 -8.61 18.65
C ARG A 73 -13.60 -7.14 18.28
N PHE A 74 -12.95 -6.21 18.99
CA PHE A 74 -13.06 -4.77 18.78
C PHE A 74 -11.76 -4.16 18.25
N TYR A 75 -10.84 -5.00 17.72
CA TYR A 75 -9.58 -4.53 17.17
C TYR A 75 -9.81 -3.43 16.11
N ALA A 76 -9.14 -2.30 16.26
CA ALA A 76 -9.37 -1.06 15.51
C ALA A 76 -8.78 -1.06 14.09
N SER A 77 -9.18 -2.04 13.29
CA SER A 77 -8.84 -2.15 11.86
C SER A 77 -9.96 -2.85 11.12
N GLY A 78 -10.65 -2.11 10.24
CA GLY A 78 -11.73 -2.68 9.41
C GLY A 78 -11.22 -3.81 8.52
N PHE A 79 -9.95 -3.73 8.09
CA PHE A 79 -9.29 -4.78 7.32
C PHE A 79 -9.26 -6.12 8.05
N TRP A 80 -8.86 -6.17 9.32
CA TRP A 80 -8.84 -7.43 10.07
C TRP A 80 -10.23 -7.92 10.43
N GLN A 81 -11.13 -7.02 10.83
CA GLN A 81 -12.51 -7.39 11.13
C GLN A 81 -13.22 -7.98 9.90
N MET A 82 -12.92 -7.46 8.72
CA MET A 82 -13.43 -8.01 7.48
C MET A 82 -12.92 -9.45 7.25
N LEU A 83 -11.68 -9.76 7.60
CA LEU A 83 -11.08 -11.10 7.37
C LEU A 83 -11.38 -12.12 8.48
N ALA A 84 -11.91 -11.69 9.62
CA ALA A 84 -12.19 -12.54 10.77
C ALA A 84 -13.08 -13.74 10.41
N GLY A 85 -12.62 -14.95 10.75
CA GLY A 85 -13.34 -16.22 10.58
C GLY A 85 -13.34 -16.79 9.17
N ARG A 86 -12.64 -16.18 8.22
CA ARG A 86 -12.62 -16.64 6.82
C ARG A 86 -11.60 -17.73 6.54
N VAL A 87 -10.65 -17.93 7.45
CA VAL A 87 -9.54 -18.87 7.31
C VAL A 87 -9.34 -19.58 8.65
N ARG A 88 -9.00 -20.87 8.63
CA ARG A 88 -8.90 -21.72 9.82
C ARG A 88 -7.49 -22.30 9.97
N GLY A 89 -7.06 -22.48 11.21
CA GLY A 89 -5.82 -23.19 11.54
C GLY A 89 -4.60 -22.64 10.82
N GLU A 90 -3.81 -23.54 10.21
CA GLU A 90 -2.55 -23.21 9.54
C GLU A 90 -2.71 -22.39 8.25
N ASP A 91 -3.89 -22.42 7.62
CA ASP A 91 -4.17 -21.65 6.40
C ASP A 91 -4.04 -20.13 6.64
N VAL A 92 -4.10 -19.68 7.90
CA VAL A 92 -3.88 -18.28 8.27
C VAL A 92 -2.51 -17.81 7.79
N TYR A 93 -1.47 -18.65 7.87
CA TYR A 93 -0.13 -18.27 7.42
C TYR A 93 -0.04 -18.16 5.89
N ALA A 94 -0.80 -18.97 5.15
CA ALA A 94 -0.92 -18.83 3.70
C ALA A 94 -1.63 -17.52 3.33
N LEU A 95 -2.71 -17.17 4.03
CA LEU A 95 -3.38 -15.88 3.86
C LEU A 95 -2.42 -14.72 4.13
N LEU A 96 -1.71 -14.75 5.25
CA LEU A 96 -0.74 -13.71 5.62
C LEU A 96 0.38 -13.59 4.59
N PHE A 97 0.84 -14.70 3.99
CA PHE A 97 1.82 -14.66 2.92
C PHE A 97 1.27 -14.01 1.65
N VAL A 98 0.05 -14.36 1.23
CA VAL A 98 -0.62 -13.73 0.08
C VAL A 98 -0.81 -12.23 0.33
N LEU A 99 -1.21 -11.84 1.54
CA LEU A 99 -1.33 -10.44 1.94
C LEU A 99 0.02 -9.73 1.93
N GLN A 100 1.12 -10.43 2.26
CA GLN A 100 2.46 -9.88 2.16
C GLN A 100 2.88 -9.62 0.72
N ILE A 101 2.58 -10.54 -0.21
CA ILE A 101 2.80 -10.29 -1.64
C ILE A 101 1.99 -9.08 -2.09
N PHE A 102 0.72 -9.00 -1.69
CA PHE A 102 -0.15 -7.90 -2.05
C PHE A 102 0.34 -6.56 -1.48
N SER A 103 0.79 -6.51 -0.22
CA SER A 103 1.35 -5.30 0.39
C SER A 103 2.56 -4.80 -0.38
N ARG A 104 3.43 -5.70 -0.84
CA ARG A 104 4.59 -5.38 -1.66
C ARG A 104 4.20 -4.80 -3.01
N LEU A 105 3.25 -5.41 -3.69
CA LEU A 105 2.75 -4.90 -4.97
C LEU A 105 2.21 -3.46 -4.82
N VAL A 106 1.41 -3.21 -3.78
CA VAL A 106 0.85 -1.88 -3.52
C VAL A 106 1.94 -0.88 -3.15
N LEU A 107 2.92 -1.28 -2.31
CA LEU A 107 4.06 -0.44 -1.95
C LEU A 107 4.87 -0.03 -3.18
N PHE A 108 5.29 -0.99 -4.02
CA PHE A 108 6.06 -0.70 -5.22
C PHE A 108 5.27 0.10 -6.27
N ALA A 109 3.96 -0.12 -6.37
CA ALA A 109 3.09 0.73 -7.18
C ALA A 109 3.07 2.17 -6.67
N GLY A 110 2.96 2.37 -5.35
CA GLY A 110 3.07 3.68 -4.71
C GLY A 110 4.42 4.36 -4.96
N MET A 111 5.51 3.61 -4.82
CA MET A 111 6.87 4.11 -5.09
C MET A 111 7.05 4.52 -6.56
N LEU A 112 6.57 3.72 -7.52
CA LEU A 112 6.60 4.10 -8.94
C LEU A 112 5.70 5.29 -9.26
N ALA A 113 4.56 5.43 -8.57
CA ALA A 113 3.73 6.62 -8.70
C ALA A 113 4.48 7.88 -8.25
N TRP A 114 5.36 7.79 -7.26
CA TRP A 114 6.26 8.89 -6.88
C TRP A 114 7.41 9.07 -7.86
N ALA A 115 8.04 7.99 -8.32
CA ALA A 115 9.11 8.03 -9.31
C ALA A 115 8.68 8.78 -10.58
N ALA A 116 7.44 8.56 -11.04
CA ALA A 116 6.88 9.28 -12.17
C ALA A 116 6.74 10.79 -11.93
N LEU A 117 6.45 11.24 -10.70
CA LEU A 117 6.44 12.67 -10.35
C LEU A 117 7.84 13.30 -10.40
N LEU A 118 8.88 12.48 -10.22
CA LEU A 118 10.28 12.88 -10.31
C LEU A 118 10.84 12.75 -11.75
N GLY A 119 10.00 12.43 -12.74
CA GLY A 119 10.43 12.27 -14.14
C GLY A 119 11.08 10.92 -14.47
N ILE A 120 10.93 9.91 -13.60
CA ILE A 120 11.40 8.54 -13.86
C ILE A 120 10.35 7.79 -14.70
N GLU A 121 10.39 8.00 -16.01
CA GLU A 121 9.39 7.46 -16.94
C GLU A 121 9.86 6.27 -17.77
N SER A 122 11.17 6.18 -18.05
CA SER A 122 11.69 5.09 -18.88
C SER A 122 11.74 3.77 -18.11
N ARG A 123 11.40 2.68 -18.80
CA ARG A 123 11.31 1.33 -18.20
C ARG A 123 12.62 0.91 -17.52
N GLY A 124 13.76 1.20 -18.14
CA GLY A 124 15.07 0.91 -17.56
C GLY A 124 15.34 1.68 -16.27
N ARG A 125 14.95 2.96 -16.21
CA ARG A 125 15.08 3.77 -14.98
C ARG A 125 14.11 3.32 -13.90
N GLN A 126 12.89 2.95 -14.27
CA GLN A 126 11.91 2.37 -13.33
C GLN A 126 12.39 1.04 -12.76
N LEU A 127 12.93 0.16 -13.61
CA LEU A 127 13.53 -1.11 -13.19
C LEU A 127 14.70 -0.88 -12.22
N LEU A 128 15.64 0.00 -12.59
CA LEU A 128 16.74 0.37 -11.70
C LEU A 128 16.23 0.94 -10.38
N PHE A 129 15.23 1.83 -10.43
CA PHE A 129 14.64 2.43 -9.23
C PHE A 129 14.02 1.37 -8.30
N VAL A 130 13.19 0.45 -8.81
CA VAL A 130 12.60 -0.59 -7.95
C VAL A 130 13.66 -1.56 -7.42
N THR A 131 14.71 -1.86 -8.20
CA THR A 131 15.85 -2.66 -7.72
C THR A 131 16.55 -1.98 -6.56
N LEU A 132 16.84 -0.68 -6.67
CA LEU A 132 17.48 0.09 -5.60
C LEU A 132 16.60 0.16 -4.34
N ILE A 133 15.28 0.34 -4.51
CA ILE A 133 14.33 0.32 -3.39
C ILE A 133 14.31 -1.06 -2.72
N ALA A 134 14.23 -2.15 -3.47
CA ALA A 134 14.23 -3.51 -2.94
C ALA A 134 15.53 -3.86 -2.19
N LEU A 135 16.67 -3.33 -2.63
CA LEU A 135 17.97 -3.54 -2.00
C LEU A 135 18.24 -2.60 -0.82
N SER A 136 17.47 -1.51 -0.69
CA SER A 136 17.69 -0.49 0.34
C SER A 136 17.53 -1.07 1.75
N THR A 137 18.56 -0.94 2.56
CA THR A 137 18.53 -1.34 3.98
C THR A 137 17.82 -0.31 4.85
N ILE A 138 17.83 0.96 4.46
CA ILE A 138 17.15 2.06 5.18
C ILE A 138 15.63 1.86 5.18
N LEU A 139 15.10 1.22 4.12
CA LEU A 139 13.68 0.94 3.98
C LEU A 139 13.27 -0.40 4.60
N ARG A 140 14.20 -1.16 5.20
CA ARG A 140 13.92 -2.44 5.86
C ARG A 140 13.79 -2.26 7.36
N GLY A 141 12.68 -2.74 7.92
CA GLY A 141 12.40 -2.67 9.35
C GLY A 141 11.19 -1.81 9.66
N TYR A 142 11.21 -1.11 10.79
CA TYR A 142 10.10 -0.30 11.26
C TYR A 142 10.36 1.19 11.03
N SER A 143 9.33 1.92 10.62
CA SER A 143 9.40 3.37 10.54
C SER A 143 9.54 3.96 11.94
N LYS A 144 10.52 4.87 12.13
CA LYS A 144 10.65 5.62 13.40
C LYS A 144 9.39 6.43 13.73
N ALA A 145 8.66 6.85 12.71
CA ALA A 145 7.35 7.45 12.86
C ALA A 145 6.30 6.33 12.89
N GLY A 146 5.77 6.02 14.08
CA GLY A 146 4.60 5.17 14.24
C GLY A 146 4.83 3.66 14.18
N ASP A 147 6.09 3.21 14.14
CA ASP A 147 6.48 1.78 14.21
C ASP A 147 5.80 0.90 13.14
N GLY A 148 5.59 1.47 11.95
CA GLY A 148 4.97 0.79 10.82
C GLY A 148 6.00 -0.02 10.04
N GLY A 149 5.72 -1.31 9.79
CA GLY A 149 6.59 -2.18 9.00
C GLY A 149 6.81 -1.66 7.58
N LEU A 150 8.06 -1.73 7.12
CA LEU A 150 8.50 -1.47 5.75
C LEU A 150 9.49 -2.56 5.34
N LEU A 151 9.17 -3.27 4.26
CA LEU A 151 10.05 -4.31 3.71
C LEU A 151 10.47 -5.41 4.72
N ILE A 152 9.64 -5.70 5.72
CA ILE A 152 9.86 -6.74 6.73
C ILE A 152 9.51 -8.16 6.25
N ASP A 153 9.93 -9.16 6.98
CA ASP A 153 9.80 -10.59 6.62
C ASP A 153 8.43 -11.20 7.00
N TYR A 154 7.48 -10.42 7.50
CA TYR A 154 6.12 -10.91 7.81
C TYR A 154 5.07 -9.84 7.56
N PHE A 155 3.80 -10.27 7.37
CA PHE A 155 2.74 -9.32 7.06
C PHE A 155 2.27 -8.53 8.28
N THR A 156 2.20 -7.21 8.12
CA THR A 156 1.41 -6.33 8.96
C THR A 156 0.45 -5.52 8.10
N HIS A 157 -0.71 -5.18 8.64
CA HIS A 157 -1.64 -4.28 7.97
C HIS A 157 -1.02 -2.88 7.74
N SER A 158 -0.01 -2.49 8.53
CA SER A 158 0.79 -1.28 8.30
C SER A 158 1.60 -1.32 6.99
N GLU A 159 2.13 -2.48 6.58
CA GLU A 159 2.83 -2.61 5.29
C GLU A 159 1.91 -2.27 4.11
N LEU A 160 0.66 -2.73 4.16
CA LEU A 160 -0.35 -2.42 3.15
C LEU A 160 -0.83 -0.96 3.26
N ALA A 161 -1.01 -0.45 4.47
CA ALA A 161 -1.37 0.93 4.72
C ALA A 161 -0.32 1.90 4.17
N ASN A 162 0.98 1.59 4.32
CA ASN A 162 2.07 2.40 3.79
C ASN A 162 2.01 2.54 2.26
N GLY A 163 1.70 1.45 1.54
CA GLY A 163 1.52 1.50 0.09
C GLY A 163 0.33 2.36 -0.35
N THR A 164 -0.82 2.22 0.32
CA THR A 164 -2.01 3.03 0.02
C THR A 164 -1.82 4.51 0.40
N MET A 165 -1.13 4.79 1.50
CA MET A 165 -0.72 6.14 1.88
C MET A 165 0.13 6.79 0.78
N LEU A 166 1.13 6.09 0.24
CA LEU A 166 1.96 6.63 -0.84
C LEU A 166 1.13 6.97 -2.08
N LEU A 167 0.18 6.11 -2.46
CA LEU A 167 -0.74 6.35 -3.57
C LEU A 167 -1.64 7.56 -3.33
N SER A 168 -2.17 7.71 -2.11
CA SER A 168 -2.97 8.87 -1.68
C SER A 168 -2.20 10.17 -1.90
N LEU A 169 -0.97 10.25 -1.39
CA LEU A 169 -0.13 11.43 -1.54
C LEU A 169 0.27 11.68 -3.00
N ALA A 170 0.55 10.62 -3.77
CA ALA A 170 0.87 10.74 -5.20
C ALA A 170 -0.33 11.26 -6.02
N TRP A 171 -1.56 10.92 -5.64
CA TRP A 171 -2.77 11.46 -6.27
C TRP A 171 -3.02 12.92 -5.87
N ALA A 172 -2.78 13.27 -4.60
CA ALA A 172 -2.84 14.65 -4.15
C ALA A 172 -1.84 15.52 -4.93
N ALA A 173 -0.59 15.07 -5.08
CA ALA A 173 0.44 15.76 -5.85
C ALA A 173 0.07 15.96 -7.33
N ARG A 174 -0.76 15.05 -7.89
CA ARG A 174 -1.33 15.16 -9.25
C ARG A 174 -2.60 16.01 -9.34
N ARG A 175 -2.98 16.67 -8.24
CA ARG A 175 -4.23 17.46 -8.11
C ARG A 175 -5.50 16.63 -8.25
N ARG A 176 -5.42 15.30 -8.06
CA ARG A 176 -6.59 14.41 -8.02
C ARG A 176 -7.10 14.30 -6.59
N VAL A 177 -7.63 15.39 -6.07
CA VAL A 177 -7.98 15.56 -4.64
C VAL A 177 -9.00 14.52 -4.17
N ALA A 178 -10.09 14.30 -4.93
CA ALA A 178 -11.10 13.30 -4.59
C ALA A 178 -10.51 11.88 -4.51
N ALA A 179 -9.65 11.52 -5.47
CA ALA A 179 -8.98 10.22 -5.46
C ALA A 179 -8.05 10.11 -4.24
N ALA A 180 -7.28 11.15 -3.92
CA ALA A 180 -6.41 11.18 -2.75
C ALA A 180 -7.18 10.94 -1.45
N PHE A 181 -8.30 11.64 -1.23
CA PHE A 181 -9.14 11.41 -0.06
C PHE A 181 -9.76 10.01 -0.02
N ALA A 182 -10.22 9.49 -1.17
CA ALA A 182 -10.73 8.12 -1.25
C ALA A 182 -9.65 7.10 -0.86
N MET A 183 -8.43 7.26 -1.38
CA MET A 183 -7.31 6.39 -1.03
C MET A 183 -6.90 6.54 0.43
N ASN A 184 -6.92 7.75 1.00
CA ASN A 184 -6.69 7.94 2.42
C ASN A 184 -7.78 7.27 3.27
N GLY A 185 -9.02 7.22 2.78
CA GLY A 185 -10.11 6.44 3.38
C GLY A 185 -9.82 4.94 3.36
N VAL A 186 -9.26 4.41 2.27
CA VAL A 186 -8.77 3.03 2.20
C VAL A 186 -7.65 2.82 3.22
N THR A 187 -6.67 3.73 3.29
CA THR A 187 -5.62 3.70 4.31
C THR A 187 -6.23 3.68 5.71
N PHE A 188 -7.25 4.50 6.00
CA PHE A 188 -7.91 4.57 7.29
C PHE A 188 -8.61 3.26 7.66
N PHE A 189 -9.29 2.65 6.69
CA PHE A 189 -9.93 1.34 6.86
C PHE A 189 -8.93 0.24 7.21
N ILE A 190 -7.73 0.27 6.61
CA ILE A 190 -6.65 -0.68 6.89
C ILE A 190 -5.99 -0.36 8.24
N ASN A 191 -5.56 0.88 8.42
CA ASN A 191 -4.86 1.38 9.59
C ASN A 191 -5.21 2.86 9.82
N ALA A 192 -6.05 3.12 10.82
CA ALA A 192 -6.50 4.48 11.14
C ALA A 192 -5.34 5.40 11.54
N PHE A 193 -4.34 4.88 12.26
CA PHE A 193 -3.20 5.67 12.72
C PHE A 193 -2.38 6.19 11.53
N VAL A 194 -2.03 5.33 10.57
CA VAL A 194 -1.31 5.73 9.35
C VAL A 194 -2.08 6.80 8.58
N ALA A 195 -3.40 6.65 8.44
CA ALA A 195 -4.22 7.64 7.72
C ALA A 195 -4.31 9.01 8.44
N VAL A 196 -4.34 9.02 9.77
CA VAL A 196 -4.29 10.27 10.56
C VAL A 196 -2.95 10.97 10.34
N TRP A 197 -1.82 10.24 10.40
CA TRP A 197 -0.51 10.83 10.09
C TRP A 197 -0.40 11.28 8.64
N THR A 198 -1.08 10.61 7.71
CA THR A 198 -1.13 10.99 6.29
C THR A 198 -1.88 12.30 6.06
N ALA A 199 -2.79 12.69 6.97
CA ALA A 199 -3.53 13.95 6.86
C ALA A 199 -2.59 15.17 6.89
N ALA A 200 -1.50 15.12 7.66
CA ALA A 200 -0.52 16.20 7.73
C ALA A 200 0.21 16.48 6.39
N PRO A 201 0.88 15.51 5.74
CA PRO A 201 1.48 15.73 4.43
C PRO A 201 0.43 16.02 3.35
N LEU A 202 -0.78 15.45 3.42
CA LEU A 202 -1.88 15.85 2.53
C LEU A 202 -2.20 17.34 2.68
N ALA A 203 -2.39 17.83 3.91
CA ALA A 203 -2.67 19.24 4.17
C ALA A 203 -1.56 20.15 3.62
N VAL A 204 -0.28 19.77 3.79
CA VAL A 204 0.84 20.52 3.23
C VAL A 204 0.79 20.57 1.71
N ILE A 205 0.56 19.44 1.04
CA ILE A 205 0.45 19.38 -0.43
C ILE A 205 -0.68 20.31 -0.90
N LEU A 206 -1.87 20.19 -0.31
CA LEU A 206 -3.04 20.99 -0.70
C LEU A 206 -2.81 22.48 -0.43
N TRP A 207 -2.21 22.83 0.72
CA TRP A 207 -1.87 24.20 1.07
C TRP A 207 -0.88 24.83 0.08
N VAL A 208 0.20 24.11 -0.27
CA VAL A 208 1.17 24.58 -1.28
C VAL A 208 0.49 24.77 -2.63
N GLN A 209 -0.41 23.87 -3.02
CA GLN A 209 -1.13 23.99 -4.27
C GLN A 209 -2.07 25.20 -4.30
N TRP A 210 -2.79 25.44 -3.20
CA TRP A 210 -3.65 26.60 -3.02
C TRP A 210 -2.85 27.91 -3.06
N ARG A 211 -1.73 27.99 -2.33
CA ARG A 211 -0.82 29.15 -2.32
C ARG A 211 -0.25 29.50 -3.69
N ARG A 212 -0.08 28.50 -4.57
CA ARG A 212 0.39 28.68 -5.95
C ARG A 212 -0.73 28.97 -6.94
N GLY A 213 -1.97 29.19 -6.48
CA GLY A 213 -3.11 29.48 -7.35
C GLY A 213 -3.52 28.31 -8.25
N MET A 214 -3.08 27.08 -7.97
CA MET A 214 -3.31 25.92 -8.85
C MET A 214 -4.74 25.35 -8.77
N TRP A 215 -5.61 26.00 -7.99
CA TRP A 215 -7.02 25.67 -7.76
C TRP A 215 -7.96 26.68 -8.43
N ALA A 216 -7.43 27.79 -8.95
CA ALA A 216 -8.19 28.70 -9.79
C ALA A 216 -8.21 28.14 -11.21
N ALA A 217 -9.34 27.54 -11.58
CA ALA A 217 -9.74 27.26 -12.95
C ALA A 217 -11.06 27.98 -13.20
#